data_AF-A0A0F9NM73-F1
#
_entry.id   AF-A0A0F9NM73-F1
#
_cell.length_a   1.000
_cell.length_b   1.000
_cell.length_c   1.000
_cell.angle_alpha   90.00
_cell.angle_beta   90.00
_cell.angle_gamma   90.00
#
_symmetry.space_group_name_H-M   'P 1'
#
loop_
_entity.id
_entity.type
_entity.pdbx_description
1 polymer ?
#
loop_
_entity_poly.entity_id
_entity_poly.type
_entity_poly.pdbx_seq_one_letter_code
_entity_poly.pdbx_strand_id
1 'polypeptide(L)'
;MSEPRLTAIIKDYLSDTELKETLHDQKLDLGFRFIFPKGKNPQGIAVGKPFTIVKAKKRRVLEISSSITLTGEPLKSWMKMNIKTRQDGYLGTF
;
A
#
# COMPACT_ATOMS: atom_id res chain seq x y z
N MET A 1 2.04 11.46 -28.39
CA MET A 1 2.53 10.16 -27.87
C MET A 1 1.42 9.55 -27.03
N SER A 2 0.93 8.38 -27.39
CA SER A 2 -0.16 7.69 -26.69
C SER A 2 0.31 7.18 -25.32
N GLU A 3 -0.43 7.49 -24.26
CA GLU A 3 -0.20 6.93 -22.93
C GLU A 3 -0.22 5.38 -23.00
N PRO A 4 0.68 4.66 -22.31
CA PRO A 4 0.68 3.20 -22.35
C PRO A 4 -0.68 2.67 -21.87
N ARG A 5 -1.30 1.78 -22.66
CA ARG A 5 -2.65 1.22 -22.40
C ARG A 5 -2.84 0.70 -20.97
N LEU A 6 -1.79 0.16 -20.35
CA LEU A 6 -1.78 -0.32 -18.97
C LEU A 6 -1.93 0.81 -17.94
N THR A 7 -1.27 1.96 -18.16
CA THR A 7 -1.36 3.12 -17.28
C THR A 7 -2.78 3.68 -17.26
N ALA A 8 -3.41 3.76 -18.43
CA ALA A 8 -4.80 4.20 -18.55
C ALA A 8 -5.77 3.26 -17.82
N ILE A 9 -5.62 1.94 -18.00
CA ILE A 9 -6.44 0.94 -17.29
C ILE A 9 -6.26 1.06 -15.77
N ILE A 10 -5.02 1.17 -15.29
CA ILE A 10 -4.77 1.29 -13.85
C ILE A 10 -5.36 2.59 -13.30
N LYS A 11 -5.20 3.72 -13.99
CA LYS A 11 -5.80 5.00 -13.59
C LYS A 11 -7.33 4.94 -13.56
N ASP A 12 -7.93 4.27 -14.54
CA ASP A 12 -9.38 4.07 -14.61
C ASP A 12 -9.90 3.24 -13.44
N TYR A 13 -9.24 2.12 -13.13
CA TYR A 13 -9.52 1.32 -11.92
C TYR A 13 -9.30 2.09 -10.62
N LEU A 14 -8.32 2.99 -10.59
CA LEU A 14 -8.02 3.83 -9.43
C LEU A 14 -8.87 5.10 -9.37
N SER A 15 -9.73 5.38 -10.34
CA SER A 15 -10.57 6.58 -10.36
C SER A 15 -11.55 6.63 -9.18
N ASP A 16 -11.94 5.46 -8.66
CA ASP A 16 -12.74 5.33 -7.46
C ASP A 16 -11.95 5.54 -6.15
N THR A 17 -10.62 5.64 -6.23
CA THR A 17 -9.71 5.81 -5.09
C THR A 17 -9.30 7.27 -4.94
N GLU A 18 -8.83 7.65 -3.74
CA GLU A 18 -8.21 8.95 -3.55
C GLU A 18 -6.73 8.85 -3.97
N LEU A 19 -6.46 9.00 -5.27
CA LEU A 19 -5.09 9.06 -5.79
C LEU A 19 -4.35 10.22 -5.13
N LYS A 20 -3.30 9.92 -4.37
CA LYS A 20 -2.53 10.91 -3.62
C LYS A 20 -1.33 11.40 -4.40
N GLU A 21 -0.64 10.50 -5.10
CA GLU A 21 0.66 10.82 -5.69
C GLU A 21 0.96 9.89 -6.88
N THR A 22 1.56 10.45 -7.93
CA THR A 22 2.24 9.67 -8.97
C THR A 22 3.73 9.61 -8.62
N LEU A 23 4.29 8.41 -8.57
CA LEU A 23 5.70 8.21 -8.23
C LEU A 23 6.56 8.38 -9.47
N HIS A 24 7.49 9.33 -9.41
CA HIS A 24 8.45 9.59 -10.47
C HIS A 24 9.82 9.03 -10.09
N ASP A 25 10.10 7.79 -10.51
CA ASP A 25 11.39 7.13 -10.33
C ASP A 25 11.90 6.62 -11.69
N GLN A 26 13.18 6.86 -11.99
CA GLN A 26 13.80 6.47 -13.26
C GLN A 26 13.81 4.96 -13.49
N LYS A 27 13.66 4.15 -12.44
CA LYS A 27 13.60 2.68 -12.49
C LYS A 27 12.18 2.16 -12.68
N LEU A 28 11.15 3.00 -12.61
CA LEU A 28 9.76 2.61 -12.75
C LEU A 28 9.23 2.96 -14.15
N ASP A 29 8.44 2.06 -14.71
CA ASP A 29 7.54 2.34 -15.84
C ASP A 29 6.25 3.02 -15.36
N LEU A 30 5.84 2.71 -14.13
CA LEU A 30 4.61 3.22 -13.51
C LEU A 30 4.74 3.16 -11.99
N GLY A 31 4.20 4.17 -11.32
CA GLY A 31 4.11 4.20 -9.87
C GLY A 31 3.00 5.12 -9.37
N PHE A 32 2.15 4.63 -8.48
CA PHE A 32 1.05 5.40 -7.88
C PHE A 32 0.93 5.11 -6.39
N ARG A 33 0.55 6.13 -5.62
CA ARG A 33 0.06 5.99 -4.24
C ARG A 33 -1.36 6.52 -4.12
N PHE A 34 -2.20 5.78 -3.41
CA PHE A 34 -3.60 6.13 -3.19
C PHE A 34 -4.08 5.64 -1.82
N ILE A 35 -5.23 6.15 -1.39
CA ILE A 35 -5.92 5.68 -0.17
C ILE A 35 -7.18 4.91 -0.57
N PHE A 36 -7.37 3.73 0.04
CA PHE A 36 -8.56 2.91 -0.16
C PHE A 36 -9.06 2.25 1.14
N PRO A 37 -10.39 2.25 1.42
CA PRO A 37 -11.43 2.99 0.68
C PRO A 37 -11.28 4.50 0.85
N LYS A 38 -11.80 5.27 -0.13
CA LYS A 38 -11.84 6.74 -0.01
C LYS A 38 -12.78 7.15 1.14
N GLY A 39 -12.47 8.27 1.77
CA GLY A 39 -13.35 8.90 2.76
C GLY A 39 -12.65 9.24 4.07
N LYS A 40 -13.39 9.97 4.89
CA LYS A 40 -12.99 10.39 6.24
C LYS A 40 -14.10 10.06 7.23
N ASN A 41 -13.74 9.75 8.46
CA ASN A 41 -14.71 9.67 9.54
C ASN A 41 -15.18 11.09 9.93
N PRO A 42 -16.20 11.24 10.80
CA PRO A 42 -16.68 12.56 11.23
C PRO A 42 -15.60 13.48 11.84
N GLN A 43 -14.53 12.90 12.37
CA GLN A 43 -13.38 13.59 12.95
C GLN A 43 -12.34 14.03 11.88
N GLY A 44 -12.60 13.78 10.60
CA GLY A 44 -11.71 14.16 9.50
C GLY A 44 -10.54 13.21 9.27
N ILE A 45 -10.49 12.07 9.98
CA ILE A 45 -9.44 11.06 9.84
C ILE A 45 -9.77 10.15 8.67
N ALA A 46 -8.80 9.92 7.78
CA ALA A 46 -8.97 9.01 6.66
C ALA A 46 -9.34 7.59 7.15
N VAL A 47 -10.41 7.02 6.61
CA VAL A 47 -10.83 5.64 6.94
C VAL A 47 -10.04 4.60 6.13
N GLY A 48 -9.53 5.01 4.97
CA GLY A 48 -8.76 4.14 4.10
C GLY A 48 -7.32 3.97 4.52
N LYS A 49 -6.70 2.93 3.96
CA LYS A 49 -5.27 2.64 4.14
C LYS A 49 -4.48 3.09 2.92
N PRO A 50 -3.19 3.46 3.10
CA PRO A 50 -2.32 3.77 1.98
C PRO A 50 -1.96 2.50 1.21
N PHE A 51 -2.05 2.57 -0.11
CA PHE A 51 -1.59 1.56 -1.05
C PHE A 51 -0.60 2.18 -2.03
N THR A 52 0.30 1.33 -2.53
CA THR A 52 1.27 1.66 -3.56
C THR A 52 1.19 0.63 -4.67
N ILE A 53 1.11 1.09 -5.92
CA ILE A 53 1.22 0.25 -7.11
C ILE A 53 2.47 0.67 -7.85
N VAL A 54 3.35 -0.27 -8.16
CA VAL A 54 4.57 -0.02 -8.94
C VAL A 54 4.78 -1.07 -10.03
N LYS A 55 5.30 -0.62 -11.16
CA LYS A 55 5.83 -1.47 -12.21
C LYS A 55 7.27 -1.03 -12.50
N ALA A 56 8.23 -1.87 -12.14
CA ALA A 56 9.63 -1.61 -12.44
C ALA A 56 9.96 -1.87 -13.92
N LYS A 57 10.87 -1.06 -14.48
CA LYS A 57 11.45 -1.24 -15.81
C LYS A 57 12.06 -2.64 -15.91
N LYS A 58 11.76 -3.33 -17.01
CA LYS A 58 12.25 -4.69 -17.31
C LYS A 58 11.67 -5.82 -16.45
N ARG A 59 10.79 -5.53 -15.47
CA ARG A 59 10.04 -6.57 -14.75
C ARG A 59 8.66 -6.76 -15.37
N ARG A 60 8.25 -8.02 -15.55
CA ARG A 60 6.90 -8.40 -16.04
C ARG A 60 5.86 -8.50 -14.91
N VAL A 61 6.12 -7.87 -13.78
CA VAL A 61 5.25 -7.91 -12.58
C VAL A 61 4.74 -6.51 -12.28
N LEU A 62 3.47 -6.43 -11.87
CA LEU A 62 2.86 -5.26 -11.25
C LEU A 62 2.78 -5.56 -9.75
N GLU A 63 3.47 -4.77 -8.94
CA GLU A 63 3.51 -4.96 -7.49
C GLU A 63 2.47 -4.03 -6.84
N ILE A 64 1.62 -4.60 -5.99
CA ILE A 64 0.64 -3.87 -5.20
C ILE A 64 0.96 -4.12 -3.73
N SER A 65 1.22 -3.07 -2.96
CA SER A 65 1.60 -3.18 -1.56
C SER A 65 0.86 -2.17 -0.69
N SER A 66 0.67 -2.51 0.57
CA SER A 66 0.21 -1.59 1.61
C SER A 66 1.21 -1.62 2.75
N SER A 67 1.77 -0.45 3.06
CA SER A 67 2.70 -0.31 4.17
C SER A 67 1.92 -0.12 5.46
N ILE A 68 2.16 -1.01 6.43
CA ILE A 68 1.62 -0.88 7.78
C ILE A 68 2.79 -0.54 8.70
N THR A 69 2.72 0.61 9.36
CA THR A 69 3.71 1.01 10.37
C THR A 69 3.13 0.74 11.74
N LEU A 70 3.77 -0.14 12.51
CA LEU A 70 3.45 -0.32 13.94
C LEU A 70 4.20 0.73 14.74
N THR A 71 3.48 1.54 15.51
CA THR A 71 4.04 2.54 16.42
C THR A 71 3.35 2.49 17.77
N GLY A 72 3.92 3.13 18.79
CA GLY A 72 3.28 3.28 20.11
C GLY A 72 3.12 1.96 20.88
N GLU A 73 2.02 1.85 21.63
CA GLU A 73 1.74 0.70 22.50
C GLU A 73 1.69 -0.64 21.77
N PRO A 74 1.10 -0.78 20.56
CA PRO A 74 1.16 -2.04 19.80
C PRO A 74 2.59 -2.55 19.58
N LEU A 75 3.51 -1.67 19.21
CA LEU A 75 4.91 -2.02 19.00
C LEU A 75 5.60 -2.39 20.34
N LYS A 76 5.33 -1.64 21.41
CA LYS A 76 5.87 -1.95 22.75
C LYS A 76 5.38 -3.30 23.27
N SER A 77 4.09 -3.60 23.09
CA SER A 77 3.49 -4.88 23.46
C SER A 77 4.14 -6.03 22.70
N TRP A 78 4.33 -5.90 21.39
CA TRP A 78 5.06 -6.89 20.60
C TRP A 78 6.50 -7.08 21.10
N MET A 79 7.21 -5.97 21.39
CA MET A 79 8.57 -6.01 21.92
C MET A 79 8.69 -6.62 23.34
N LYS A 80 7.61 -6.65 24.11
CA LYS A 80 7.58 -7.28 25.44
C LYS A 80 7.23 -8.78 25.40
N MET A 81 6.70 -9.27 24.28
CA MET A 81 6.41 -10.71 24.13
C MET A 81 7.70 -11.52 24.07
N ASN A 82 7.72 -12.69 24.73
CA ASN A 82 8.81 -13.66 24.66
C ASN A 82 8.99 -14.15 23.21
N ILE A 83 10.23 -14.40 22.79
CA ILE A 83 10.62 -14.79 21.43
C ILE A 83 9.84 -16.03 20.96
N LYS A 84 9.61 -17.01 21.86
CA LYS A 84 8.84 -18.23 21.55
C LYS A 84 7.39 -17.91 21.15
N THR A 85 6.72 -17.03 21.90
CA THR A 85 5.35 -16.57 21.63
C THR A 85 5.24 -15.76 20.34
N ARG A 86 6.29 -15.02 19.96
CA ARG A 86 6.32 -14.28 18.67
C ARG A 86 6.38 -15.21 17.46
N GLN A 87 7.08 -16.34 17.58
CA GLN A 87 7.21 -17.31 16.50
C GLN A 87 5.94 -18.17 16.36
N ASP A 88 5.35 -18.58 17.48
CA ASP A 88 4.14 -19.43 17.47
C ASP A 88 2.89 -18.68 16.97
N GLY A 89 2.77 -17.37 17.26
CA GLY A 89 1.65 -16.55 16.77
C GLY A 89 1.67 -16.28 15.27
N TYR A 90 2.79 -16.51 14.58
CA TYR A 90 2.92 -16.32 13.13
C TYR A 90 2.51 -17.56 12.32
N LEU A 91 2.45 -18.74 12.97
CA LEU A 91 2.09 -20.02 12.36
C LEU A 91 0.61 -20.41 12.59
N GLY A 92 -0.15 -19.59 13.32
CA GLY A 92 -1.46 -19.96 13.85
C GLY A 92 -2.69 -19.28 13.23
N THR A 93 -2.57 -18.59 12.10
CA THR A 93 -3.75 -18.03 11.40
C THR A 93 -3.62 -18.15 9.88
N PHE A 94 -4.14 -19.25 9.34
CA PHE A 94 -4.67 -19.37 7.98
C PHE A 94 -6.00 -20.11 8.05
#